data_AF-A0A8H3GI00-F1
#
_entry.id   AF-A0A8H3GI00-F1
#
_cell.length_a   1.000
_cell.length_b   1.000
_cell.length_c   1.000
_cell.angle_alpha   90.00
_cell.angle_beta   90.00
_cell.angle_gamma   90.00
#
_symmetry.space_group_name_H-M   'P 1'
#
loop_
_entity.id
_entity.type
_entity.pdbx_description
1 polymer ?
#
loop_
_entity_poly.entity_id
_entity_poly.type
_entity_poly.pdbx_seq_one_letter_code
_entity_poly.pdbx_strand_id
1 'polypeptide(L)'
;MDRPPSSRRDPSIISISSTEDDTTEFIEISSTSGASNSHITSPTPAPTPNIPYHLVTGHMISWAYSDGVDRTPTPHRRSSTHSLEAVEPESKAYQKYLEQIGTYIAKTVFGYTDTPYFMVGLPAGYSLYSCQTQPQSTGKIRTDLYLYGPENIKQFRSPNEFTMHAVWLMGGGPHNPSLCQCIYCGPHSSQIEINRRFGLPGQHDARDHHHHQ
;
A
#
# COMPACT_ATOMS: atom_id res chain seq x y z
N MET A 1 -2.65 59.27 15.48
CA MET A 1 -2.96 57.84 15.67
C MET A 1 -2.10 57.05 14.70
N ASP A 2 -0.82 56.77 14.93
CA ASP A 2 -0.03 56.35 16.11
C ASP A 2 0.29 54.84 16.09
N ARG A 3 1.61 54.59 16.03
CA ARG A 3 2.35 53.38 16.41
C ARG A 3 2.05 52.02 15.74
N PRO A 4 3.04 51.43 15.05
CA PRO A 4 3.24 49.99 15.07
C PRO A 4 3.99 49.53 16.35
N PRO A 5 3.77 48.31 16.86
CA PRO A 5 4.72 47.59 17.71
C PRO A 5 5.78 46.90 16.81
N SER A 6 7.09 47.13 16.94
CA SER A 6 7.99 46.67 18.01
C SER A 6 7.88 45.17 18.32
N SER A 7 8.93 44.35 18.41
CA SER A 7 10.34 44.31 18.01
C SER A 7 10.95 43.13 18.82
N ARG A 8 12.08 42.55 18.37
CA ARG A 8 12.91 41.57 19.09
C ARG A 8 12.25 40.16 19.22
N ARG A 9 12.98 39.04 19.20
CA ARG A 9 14.44 38.79 19.34
C ARG A 9 14.90 37.71 18.34
N ASP A 10 16.07 37.92 17.75
CA ASP A 10 17.02 36.85 17.43
C ASP A 10 17.84 36.58 18.71
N PRO A 11 18.40 35.36 18.94
CA PRO A 11 19.83 35.23 18.62
C PRO A 11 20.35 33.81 18.26
N SER A 12 21.50 33.82 17.56
CA SER A 12 22.58 32.79 17.54
C SER A 12 22.18 31.39 17.02
N ILE A 13 22.57 30.96 15.81
CA ILE A 13 23.95 30.79 15.30
C ILE A 13 24.86 30.09 16.31
N ILE A 14 25.13 28.80 16.05
CA ILE A 14 26.31 28.10 16.54
C ILE A 14 27.18 27.80 15.32
N SER A 15 28.20 28.62 15.13
CA SER A 15 29.34 28.27 14.29
C SER A 15 30.27 27.39 15.12
N ILE A 16 30.71 26.26 14.56
CA ILE A 16 31.89 25.55 15.06
C ILE A 16 32.99 25.68 14.01
N SER A 17 34.02 26.46 14.37
CA SER A 17 35.23 26.63 13.57
C SER A 17 36.18 25.48 13.81
N SER A 18 36.93 25.09 12.78
CA SER A 18 38.19 24.38 12.95
C SER A 18 39.17 25.20 13.78
N THR A 19 40.01 24.51 14.55
CA THR A 19 41.38 24.93 14.89
C THR A 19 42.27 23.69 14.80
N GLU A 20 43.49 23.90 14.34
CA GLU A 20 44.46 22.86 13.94
C GLU A 20 45.44 22.55 15.08
N ASP A 21 46.58 21.93 14.74
CA ASP A 21 47.78 21.67 15.56
C ASP A 21 47.71 20.54 16.61
N ASP A 22 48.77 19.74 16.85
CA ASP A 22 49.98 19.38 16.06
C ASP A 22 50.65 18.16 16.76
N THR A 23 51.77 17.65 16.22
CA THR A 23 52.79 16.74 16.81
C THR A 23 52.63 15.22 16.62
N THR A 24 52.97 14.77 15.40
CA THR A 24 54.16 13.93 15.11
C THR A 24 54.54 12.77 16.05
N GLU A 25 54.56 11.53 15.52
CA GLU A 25 55.80 10.73 15.42
C GLU A 25 55.75 9.59 14.38
N PHE A 26 56.92 9.09 13.97
CA PHE A 26 57.20 8.31 12.75
C PHE A 26 57.22 6.79 12.94
N ILE A 27 56.81 6.00 11.92
CA ILE A 27 57.41 4.70 11.53
C ILE A 27 57.30 4.46 9.99
N GLU A 28 58.35 3.89 9.38
CA GLU A 28 58.41 3.30 8.00
C GLU A 28 58.76 1.78 8.12
N ILE A 29 58.70 0.89 7.11
CA ILE A 29 59.08 1.08 5.70
C ILE A 29 58.17 0.33 4.70
N SER A 30 57.94 0.95 3.53
CA SER A 30 57.76 0.38 2.17
C SER A 30 57.37 -1.11 1.97
N SER A 31 56.42 -1.34 1.06
CA SER A 31 56.51 -2.43 0.07
C SER A 31 55.66 -2.15 -1.18
N THR A 32 56.28 -2.23 -2.36
CA THR A 32 55.66 -1.94 -3.66
C THR A 32 55.32 -3.21 -4.44
N SER A 33 54.08 -3.31 -4.93
CA SER A 33 53.76 -4.08 -6.13
C SER A 33 52.42 -3.62 -6.70
N GLY A 34 52.43 -3.02 -7.89
CA GLY A 34 51.22 -2.54 -8.54
C GLY A 34 50.48 -3.65 -9.30
N ALA A 35 49.15 -3.53 -9.36
CA ALA A 35 48.33 -4.16 -10.39
C ALA A 35 47.19 -3.20 -10.74
N SER A 36 47.09 -2.79 -12.00
CA SER A 36 46.01 -1.97 -12.51
C SER A 36 44.69 -2.76 -12.53
N ASN A 37 43.58 -2.14 -12.13
CA ASN A 37 42.29 -2.52 -12.72
C ASN A 37 41.26 -1.40 -12.70
N SER A 38 40.35 -1.47 -13.66
CA SER A 38 39.42 -0.42 -14.07
C SER A 38 38.44 0.05 -12.99
N HIS A 39 38.27 1.38 -12.87
CA HIS A 39 37.11 1.98 -12.22
C HIS A 39 35.84 1.68 -13.04
N ILE A 40 35.11 0.63 -12.63
CA ILE A 40 33.73 0.42 -13.05
C ILE A 40 32.84 1.08 -12.01
N THR A 41 32.01 2.04 -12.44
CA THR A 41 31.01 2.66 -11.58
C THR A 41 29.87 1.66 -11.34
N SER A 42 29.96 0.87 -10.28
CA SER A 42 28.87 -0.01 -9.88
C SER A 42 27.62 0.82 -9.54
N PRO A 43 26.44 0.52 -10.11
CA PRO A 43 25.21 1.18 -9.70
C PRO A 43 24.87 0.79 -8.25
N THR A 44 24.45 1.75 -7.45
CA THR A 44 24.01 1.51 -6.07
C THR A 44 22.85 0.52 -6.04
N PRO A 45 22.99 -0.66 -5.41
CA PRO A 45 21.85 -1.54 -5.18
C PRO A 45 20.99 -0.92 -4.07
N ALA A 46 19.82 -0.39 -4.43
CA ALA A 46 18.80 -0.07 -3.45
C ALA A 46 18.34 -1.37 -2.75
N PRO A 47 18.05 -1.34 -1.43
CA PRO A 47 17.70 -2.55 -0.68
C PRO A 47 16.30 -3.01 -1.07
N THR A 48 16.21 -3.98 -1.98
CA THR A 48 14.95 -4.71 -2.20
C THR A 48 14.68 -5.57 -0.96
N PRO A 49 13.49 -5.49 -0.32
CA PRO A 49 13.07 -6.58 0.55
C PRO A 49 13.11 -7.88 -0.27
N ASN A 50 13.58 -8.96 0.35
CA ASN A 50 13.84 -10.23 -0.33
C ASN A 50 12.52 -10.97 -0.59
N ILE A 51 11.66 -10.39 -1.46
CA ILE A 51 10.36 -10.94 -1.82
C ILE A 51 10.62 -12.15 -2.73
N PRO A 52 10.30 -13.37 -2.28
CA PRO A 52 10.80 -14.55 -2.94
C PRO A 52 10.02 -14.83 -4.24
N TYR A 53 10.76 -15.17 -5.29
CA TYR A 53 10.23 -15.43 -6.64
C TYR A 53 9.18 -16.53 -6.71
N HIS A 54 9.08 -17.42 -5.70
CA HIS A 54 8.04 -18.45 -5.62
C HIS A 54 6.61 -17.87 -5.49
N LEU A 55 6.48 -16.56 -5.24
CA LEU A 55 5.19 -15.88 -5.20
C LEU A 55 4.65 -15.51 -6.58
N VAL A 56 5.39 -15.70 -7.68
CA VAL A 56 4.91 -15.38 -9.03
C VAL A 56 5.12 -16.58 -9.95
N THR A 57 4.07 -16.99 -10.66
CA THR A 57 4.10 -18.06 -11.67
C THR A 57 3.32 -17.61 -12.89
N GLY A 58 4.03 -17.18 -13.94
CA GLY A 58 3.43 -16.48 -15.07
C GLY A 58 2.76 -15.19 -14.61
N HIS A 59 1.48 -15.00 -14.93
CA HIS A 59 0.66 -13.87 -14.50
C HIS A 59 -0.11 -14.10 -13.18
N MET A 60 0.17 -15.21 -12.48
CA MET A 60 -0.44 -15.55 -11.19
C MET A 60 0.48 -15.17 -10.02
N ILE A 61 -0.08 -14.55 -8.98
CA ILE A 61 0.63 -14.15 -7.75
C ILE A 61 0.04 -14.86 -6.52
N SER A 62 0.90 -15.49 -5.73
CA SER A 62 0.56 -16.18 -4.49
C SER A 62 0.86 -15.33 -3.25
N TRP A 63 0.17 -15.60 -2.14
CA TRP A 63 0.44 -14.96 -0.85
C TRP A 63 1.49 -15.73 -0.05
N ALA A 64 2.48 -15.04 0.49
CA ALA A 64 3.38 -15.58 1.53
C ALA A 64 2.79 -15.44 2.95
N TYR A 65 1.92 -14.43 3.15
CA TYR A 65 1.44 -14.01 4.47
C TYR A 65 -0.05 -13.72 4.44
N SER A 66 -0.69 -13.88 5.60
CA SER A 66 -2.05 -13.42 5.87
C SER A 66 -2.17 -12.99 7.34
N ASP A 67 -3.04 -12.02 7.59
CA ASP A 67 -3.55 -11.62 8.91
C ASP A 67 -5.03 -12.01 9.10
N GLY A 68 -5.58 -12.80 8.18
CA GLY A 68 -6.96 -13.25 8.20
C GLY A 68 -7.23 -14.25 9.33
N VAL A 69 -8.31 -14.02 10.07
CA VAL A 69 -8.92 -14.99 10.97
C VAL A 69 -10.24 -15.45 10.34
N ASP A 70 -10.47 -16.77 10.27
CA ASP A 70 -11.65 -17.30 9.60
C ASP A 70 -12.94 -16.83 10.28
N ARG A 71 -13.57 -15.82 9.68
CA ARG A 71 -14.70 -15.07 10.23
C ARG A 71 -15.83 -15.04 9.22
N THR A 72 -16.80 -15.91 9.43
CA THR A 72 -18.13 -15.74 8.85
C THR A 72 -18.75 -14.46 9.42
N PRO A 73 -19.13 -13.45 8.60
CA PRO A 73 -19.80 -12.26 9.08
C PRO A 73 -21.13 -12.65 9.71
N THR A 74 -21.32 -12.31 10.99
CA THR A 74 -22.57 -12.59 11.69
C THR A 74 -23.70 -11.79 11.02
N PRO A 75 -24.77 -12.41 10.49
CA PRO A 75 -25.83 -11.68 9.83
C PRO A 75 -26.56 -10.82 10.87
N HIS A 76 -26.32 -9.51 10.85
CA HIS A 76 -27.08 -8.57 11.65
C HIS A 76 -28.57 -8.70 11.31
N ARG A 77 -29.40 -8.71 12.37
CA ARG A 77 -30.85 -8.92 12.37
C ARG A 77 -31.52 -8.39 11.09
N ARG A 78 -32.01 -9.30 10.25
CA ARG A 78 -32.55 -9.03 8.90
C ARG A 78 -33.51 -7.83 8.89
N SER A 79 -33.04 -6.70 8.37
CA SER A 79 -33.92 -5.81 7.61
C SER A 79 -34.23 -6.49 6.28
N SER A 80 -35.44 -6.33 5.76
CA SER A 80 -35.89 -6.92 4.49
C SER A 80 -35.16 -6.38 3.24
N THR A 81 -34.22 -5.43 3.42
CA THR A 81 -33.55 -4.66 2.37
C THR A 81 -32.08 -5.04 2.12
N HIS A 82 -31.54 -6.03 2.84
CA HIS A 82 -30.13 -6.43 2.76
C HIS A 82 -29.97 -7.96 2.74
N SER A 83 -29.40 -8.49 1.65
CA SER A 83 -28.84 -9.85 1.61
C SER A 83 -27.30 -9.78 1.66
N LEU A 84 -26.67 -10.81 2.21
CA LEU A 84 -25.22 -10.99 2.23
C LEU A 84 -24.95 -12.46 1.89
N GLU A 85 -24.21 -12.71 0.82
CA GLU A 85 -23.99 -14.04 0.24
C GLU A 85 -22.51 -14.22 -0.08
N ALA A 86 -21.94 -15.40 0.21
CA ALA A 86 -20.54 -15.69 -0.10
C ALA A 86 -20.34 -15.69 -1.62
N VAL A 87 -19.20 -15.16 -2.09
CA VAL A 87 -18.90 -15.10 -3.51
C VAL A 87 -18.10 -16.33 -3.91
N GLU A 88 -18.67 -17.15 -4.78
CA GLU A 88 -18.01 -18.33 -5.33
C GLU A 88 -16.68 -17.98 -6.02
N PRO A 89 -15.58 -18.71 -5.77
CA PRO A 89 -14.26 -18.44 -6.35
C PRO A 89 -14.24 -18.40 -7.88
N GLU A 90 -15.05 -19.23 -8.54
CA GLU A 90 -15.17 -19.30 -10.00
C GLU A 90 -16.03 -18.17 -10.60
N SER A 91 -16.64 -17.33 -9.77
CA SER A 91 -17.48 -16.24 -10.25
C SER A 91 -16.65 -15.12 -10.89
N LYS A 92 -17.20 -14.49 -11.94
CA LYS A 92 -16.57 -13.33 -12.60
C LYS A 92 -16.30 -12.18 -11.63
N ALA A 93 -17.11 -12.04 -10.58
CA ALA A 93 -16.93 -11.02 -9.54
C ALA A 93 -15.70 -11.29 -8.68
N TYR A 94 -15.48 -12.54 -8.26
CA TYR A 94 -14.29 -12.96 -7.53
C TYR A 94 -13.03 -12.79 -8.38
N GLN A 95 -13.05 -13.32 -9.61
CA GLN A 95 -11.92 -13.23 -10.53
C GLN A 95 -11.54 -11.77 -10.86
N LYS A 96 -12.52 -10.88 -11.04
CA LYS A 96 -12.25 -9.44 -11.24
C LYS A 96 -11.67 -8.77 -9.99
N TYR A 97 -12.07 -9.21 -8.78
CA TYR A 97 -11.47 -8.76 -7.53
C TYR A 97 -9.98 -9.15 -7.47
N LEU A 98 -9.65 -10.41 -7.78
CA LEU A 98 -8.27 -10.90 -7.81
C LEU A 98 -7.41 -10.23 -8.89
N GLU A 99 -7.98 -9.95 -10.07
CA GLU A 99 -7.33 -9.22 -11.16
C GLU A 99 -6.92 -7.80 -10.73
N GLN A 100 -7.83 -7.07 -10.08
CA GLN A 100 -7.57 -5.68 -9.68
C GLN A 100 -6.46 -5.58 -8.62
N ILE A 101 -6.47 -6.51 -7.64
CA ILE A 101 -5.41 -6.59 -6.61
C ILE A 101 -4.10 -7.09 -7.21
N GLY A 102 -4.13 -8.17 -7.99
CA GLY A 102 -2.95 -8.79 -8.60
C GLY A 102 -2.22 -7.86 -9.58
N THR A 103 -2.97 -7.18 -10.45
CA THR A 103 -2.42 -6.19 -11.40
C THR A 103 -1.77 -5.01 -10.69
N TYR A 104 -2.34 -4.54 -9.57
CA TYR A 104 -1.71 -3.47 -8.80
C TYR A 104 -0.43 -3.93 -8.08
N ILE A 105 -0.43 -5.13 -7.49
CA ILE A 105 0.74 -5.72 -6.84
C ILE A 105 1.85 -5.98 -7.87
N ALA A 106 1.55 -6.57 -9.03
CA ALA A 106 2.48 -6.79 -10.12
C ALA A 106 3.24 -5.51 -10.49
N LYS A 107 2.50 -4.41 -10.67
CA LYS A 107 3.06 -3.09 -10.99
C LYS A 107 3.86 -2.47 -9.85
N THR A 108 3.35 -2.49 -8.62
CA THR A 108 3.90 -1.66 -7.53
C THR A 108 4.91 -2.38 -6.63
N VAL A 109 4.82 -3.70 -6.52
CA VAL A 109 5.71 -4.54 -5.71
C VAL A 109 6.80 -5.18 -6.58
N PHE A 110 6.46 -5.61 -7.79
CA PHE A 110 7.38 -6.33 -8.68
C PHE A 110 7.86 -5.53 -9.91
N GLY A 111 7.22 -4.40 -10.23
CA GLY A 111 7.58 -3.57 -11.39
C GLY A 111 7.12 -4.11 -12.74
N TYR A 112 6.26 -5.12 -12.78
CA TYR A 112 5.73 -5.69 -14.02
C TYR A 112 4.71 -4.76 -14.69
N THR A 113 4.66 -4.76 -16.02
CA THR A 113 3.87 -3.77 -16.80
C THR A 113 3.02 -4.39 -17.90
N ASP A 114 3.29 -5.65 -18.27
CA ASP A 114 2.43 -6.50 -19.07
C ASP A 114 1.23 -6.94 -18.21
N THR A 115 0.06 -6.41 -18.50
CA THR A 115 -1.17 -6.64 -17.70
C THR A 115 -2.18 -7.48 -18.50
N PRO A 116 -3.10 -8.22 -17.86
CA PRO A 116 -3.38 -8.27 -16.41
C PRO A 116 -2.61 -9.36 -15.64
N TYR A 117 -2.44 -9.13 -14.33
CA TYR A 117 -2.02 -10.14 -13.35
C TYR A 117 -3.16 -10.45 -12.37
N PHE A 118 -3.17 -11.65 -11.82
CA PHE A 118 -4.19 -12.14 -10.90
C PHE A 118 -3.55 -12.67 -9.61
N MET A 119 -4.22 -12.53 -8.47
CA MET A 119 -3.90 -13.35 -7.32
C MET A 119 -4.39 -14.80 -7.55
N VAL A 120 -3.72 -15.81 -6.99
CA VAL A 120 -4.16 -17.22 -7.04
C VAL A 120 -5.46 -17.44 -6.24
N GLY A 121 -5.71 -16.59 -5.24
CA GLY A 121 -6.90 -16.59 -4.41
C GLY A 121 -6.88 -15.40 -3.46
N LEU A 122 -7.77 -15.38 -2.48
CA LEU A 122 -7.66 -14.48 -1.33
C LEU A 122 -6.56 -14.96 -0.36
N PRO A 123 -6.04 -14.10 0.55
CA PRO A 123 -5.15 -14.56 1.61
C PRO A 123 -5.86 -15.57 2.53
N ALA A 124 -5.11 -16.42 3.23
CA ALA A 124 -5.71 -17.42 4.13
C ALA A 124 -6.59 -16.76 5.21
N GLY A 125 -7.77 -17.32 5.48
CA GLY A 125 -8.73 -16.75 6.43
C GLY A 125 -9.52 -15.53 5.93
N TYR A 126 -9.38 -15.13 4.66
CA TYR A 126 -10.22 -14.11 4.04
C TYR A 126 -11.39 -14.71 3.24
N SER A 127 -12.52 -14.01 3.23
CA SER A 127 -13.73 -14.38 2.48
C SER A 127 -14.40 -13.17 1.85
N LEU A 128 -14.77 -13.30 0.57
CA LEU A 128 -15.47 -12.26 -0.20
C LEU A 128 -16.98 -12.52 -0.17
N TYR A 129 -17.76 -11.49 0.12
CA TYR A 129 -19.21 -11.52 0.15
C TYR A 129 -19.81 -10.49 -0.81
N SER A 130 -20.88 -10.85 -1.50
CA SER A 130 -21.73 -9.91 -2.22
C SER A 130 -22.86 -9.46 -1.30
N CYS A 131 -23.17 -8.17 -1.34
CA CYS A 131 -24.26 -7.59 -0.57
C CYS A 131 -25.17 -6.83 -1.52
N GLN A 132 -26.44 -7.22 -1.58
CA GLN A 132 -27.45 -6.51 -2.35
C GLN A 132 -28.13 -5.49 -1.45
N THR A 133 -28.21 -4.25 -1.94
CA THR A 133 -28.88 -3.15 -1.25
C THR A 133 -29.83 -2.45 -2.22
N GLN A 134 -31.01 -2.06 -1.75
CA GLN A 134 -31.96 -1.26 -2.53
C GLN A 134 -32.18 0.08 -1.81
N PRO A 135 -31.45 1.15 -2.19
CA PRO A 135 -31.64 2.46 -1.58
C PRO A 135 -33.04 3.01 -1.87
N GLN A 136 -33.76 3.44 -0.83
CA GLN A 136 -35.10 4.03 -0.96
C GLN A 136 -35.13 5.24 -1.91
N SER A 137 -34.03 5.99 -2.01
CA SER A 137 -33.89 7.16 -2.86
C SER A 137 -33.81 6.87 -4.36
N THR A 138 -33.40 5.66 -4.76
CA THR A 138 -33.23 5.30 -6.18
C THR A 138 -34.11 4.13 -6.62
N GLY A 139 -34.56 3.28 -5.69
CA GLY A 139 -35.29 2.05 -5.96
C GLY A 139 -34.50 0.97 -6.72
N LYS A 140 -33.25 1.26 -7.13
CA LYS A 140 -32.41 0.34 -7.92
C LYS A 140 -31.60 -0.55 -6.99
N ILE A 141 -31.60 -1.86 -7.24
CA ILE A 141 -30.74 -2.81 -6.53
C ILE A 141 -29.29 -2.56 -6.96
N ARG A 142 -28.41 -2.31 -6.00
CA ARG A 142 -26.96 -2.26 -6.14
C ARG A 142 -26.36 -3.49 -5.47
N THR A 143 -25.41 -4.14 -6.13
CA THR A 143 -24.60 -5.22 -5.54
C THR A 143 -23.20 -4.69 -5.28
N ASP A 144 -22.78 -4.71 -4.02
CA ASP A 144 -21.44 -4.33 -3.59
C ASP A 144 -20.65 -5.57 -3.14
N LEU A 145 -19.32 -5.53 -3.25
CA LEU A 145 -18.42 -6.57 -2.78
C LEU A 145 -17.75 -6.16 -1.48
N TYR A 146 -17.81 -7.02 -0.47
CA TYR A 146 -17.23 -6.82 0.85
C TYR A 146 -16.26 -7.95 1.18
N LEU A 147 -15.01 -7.60 1.47
CA LEU A 147 -13.97 -8.56 1.87
C LEU A 147 -13.83 -8.57 3.39
N TYR A 148 -13.93 -9.75 3.98
CA TYR A 148 -13.72 -10.01 5.41
C TYR A 148 -12.43 -10.81 5.60
N GLY A 149 -11.78 -10.68 6.76
CA GLY A 149 -10.57 -11.44 7.10
C GLY A 149 -9.95 -11.01 8.43
N PRO A 150 -9.33 -9.82 8.54
CA PRO A 150 -8.59 -9.43 9.74
C PRO A 150 -9.49 -9.25 10.96
N GLU A 151 -8.98 -9.58 12.15
CA GLU A 151 -9.78 -9.48 13.39
C GLU A 151 -10.21 -8.03 13.70
N ASN A 152 -9.31 -7.09 13.43
CA ASN A 152 -9.46 -5.68 13.79
C ASN A 152 -10.13 -4.83 12.68
N ILE A 153 -10.44 -5.41 11.52
CA ILE A 153 -11.08 -4.72 10.40
C ILE A 153 -12.45 -5.34 10.15
N LYS A 154 -13.52 -4.53 10.26
CA LYS A 154 -14.89 -5.03 10.10
C LYS A 154 -15.12 -5.67 8.72
N GLN A 155 -14.70 -4.98 7.66
CA GLN A 155 -14.77 -5.38 6.25
C GLN A 155 -14.09 -4.32 5.40
N PHE A 156 -13.42 -4.70 4.31
CA PHE A 156 -13.08 -3.78 3.22
C PHE A 156 -14.26 -3.71 2.24
N ARG A 157 -14.65 -2.50 1.84
CA ARG A 157 -15.86 -2.19 1.05
C ARG A 157 -15.61 -2.05 -0.46
N SER A 158 -14.35 -2.17 -0.86
CA SER A 158 -13.92 -2.15 -2.26
C SER A 158 -12.54 -2.82 -2.37
N PRO A 159 -12.10 -3.22 -3.58
CA PRO A 159 -10.72 -3.64 -3.80
C PRO A 159 -9.71 -2.54 -3.42
N ASN A 160 -10.02 -1.27 -3.67
CA ASN A 160 -9.13 -0.14 -3.35
C ASN A 160 -8.84 0.00 -1.85
N GLU A 161 -9.84 -0.18 -0.99
CA GLU A 161 -9.63 -0.15 0.47
C GLU A 161 -8.69 -1.27 0.93
N PHE A 162 -8.76 -2.44 0.29
CA PHE A 162 -7.89 -3.58 0.56
C PHE A 162 -6.50 -3.45 -0.08
N THR A 163 -6.36 -2.71 -1.18
CA THR A 163 -5.15 -2.75 -2.03
C THR A 163 -3.86 -2.40 -1.27
N MET A 164 -3.87 -1.38 -0.40
CA MET A 164 -2.68 -1.02 0.39
C MET A 164 -2.45 -1.96 1.59
N HIS A 165 -3.47 -2.72 2.00
CA HIS A 165 -3.32 -3.82 2.97
C HIS A 165 -2.69 -5.04 2.29
N ALA A 166 -3.09 -5.32 1.05
CA ALA A 166 -2.53 -6.37 0.22
C ALA A 166 -1.03 -6.14 -0.07
N VAL A 167 -0.61 -4.92 -0.41
CA VAL A 167 0.82 -4.57 -0.54
C VAL A 167 1.59 -4.81 0.76
N TRP A 168 1.00 -4.43 1.91
CA TRP A 168 1.59 -4.69 3.22
C TRP A 168 1.74 -6.20 3.50
N LEU A 169 0.73 -7.02 3.17
CA LEU A 169 0.83 -8.48 3.26
C LEU A 169 1.97 -9.05 2.39
N MET A 170 2.13 -8.58 1.15
CA MET A 170 3.23 -9.03 0.27
C MET A 170 4.62 -8.71 0.85
N GLY A 171 4.74 -7.67 1.67
CA GLY A 171 5.98 -7.25 2.33
C GLY A 171 6.26 -7.90 3.69
N GLY A 172 5.57 -8.98 4.08
CA GLY A 172 5.71 -9.59 5.42
C GLY A 172 4.96 -8.84 6.51
N GLY A 173 3.87 -8.16 6.12
CA GLY A 173 3.10 -7.21 6.92
C GLY A 173 2.84 -7.59 8.38
N PRO A 174 2.36 -8.81 8.72
CA PRO A 174 2.04 -9.20 10.09
C PRO A 174 3.19 -9.03 11.10
N HIS A 175 4.45 -9.03 10.64
CA HIS A 175 5.62 -8.77 11.47
C HIS A 175 5.90 -7.28 11.72
N ASN A 176 5.34 -6.38 10.89
CA ASN A 176 5.52 -4.93 10.97
C ASN A 176 4.17 -4.18 10.73
N PRO A 177 3.21 -4.24 11.68
CA PRO A 177 1.87 -3.66 11.48
C PRO A 177 1.84 -2.15 11.21
N SER A 178 2.80 -1.40 11.76
CA SER A 178 2.92 0.06 11.59
C SER A 178 3.22 0.52 10.17
N LEU A 179 3.61 -0.39 9.26
CA LEU A 179 3.90 -0.06 7.87
C LEU A 179 2.65 -0.05 6.97
N CYS A 180 1.51 -0.60 7.43
CA CYS A 180 0.32 -0.68 6.60
C CYS A 180 -0.23 0.70 6.24
N GLN A 181 -0.57 0.88 4.94
CA GLN A 181 -1.07 2.15 4.39
C GLN A 181 -2.54 2.08 3.95
N CYS A 182 -3.29 1.08 4.39
CA CYS A 182 -4.73 1.00 4.14
C CYS A 182 -5.50 2.00 5.03
N ILE A 183 -6.78 2.25 4.70
CA ILE A 183 -7.63 3.19 5.44
C ILE A 183 -7.90 2.80 6.90
N TYR A 184 -7.73 1.52 7.24
CA TYR A 184 -8.04 1.00 8.58
C TYR A 184 -6.83 0.89 9.51
N CYS A 185 -5.61 0.77 8.96
CA CYS A 185 -4.38 0.61 9.74
C CYS A 185 -3.44 1.81 9.64
N GLY A 186 -3.45 2.53 8.50
CA GLY A 186 -2.61 3.69 8.27
C GLY A 186 -3.21 4.98 8.82
N PRO A 187 -2.42 6.08 8.86
CA PRO A 187 -2.83 7.38 9.40
C PRO A 187 -3.71 8.21 8.45
N HIS A 188 -4.31 7.60 7.42
CA HIS A 188 -5.00 8.30 6.34
C HIS A 188 -6.42 8.70 6.73
N SER A 189 -6.86 9.86 6.26
CA SER A 189 -8.18 10.41 6.60
C SER A 189 -9.32 9.84 5.74
N SER A 190 -9.01 9.35 4.53
CA SER A 190 -10.01 8.89 3.57
C SER A 190 -9.44 7.98 2.47
N GLN A 191 -10.29 7.18 1.84
CA GLN A 191 -9.88 6.37 0.67
C GLN A 191 -9.51 7.25 -0.54
N ILE A 192 -10.05 8.46 -0.64
CA ILE A 192 -9.75 9.40 -1.74
C ILE A 192 -8.29 9.88 -1.63
N GLU A 193 -7.84 10.17 -0.40
CA GLU A 193 -6.44 10.51 -0.11
C GLU A 193 -5.49 9.37 -0.53
N ILE A 194 -5.79 8.14 -0.10
CA ILE A 194 -5.03 6.93 -0.45
C ILE A 194 -5.02 6.74 -1.97
N ASN A 195 -6.18 6.83 -2.64
CA ASN A 195 -6.26 6.67 -4.09
C ASN A 195 -5.36 7.67 -4.82
N ARG A 196 -5.36 8.95 -4.41
CA ARG A 196 -4.48 10.00 -4.98
C ARG A 196 -3.00 9.73 -4.71
N ARG A 197 -2.66 9.39 -3.45
CA ARG A 197 -1.28 9.17 -3.01
C ARG A 197 -0.61 7.96 -3.68
N PHE A 198 -1.38 6.91 -3.96
CA PHE A 198 -0.87 5.64 -4.48
C PHE A 198 -1.33 5.32 -5.91
N GLY A 199 -2.03 6.25 -6.59
CA GLY A 199 -2.45 6.08 -7.99
C GLY A 199 -3.49 4.99 -8.22
N LEU A 200 -4.38 4.76 -7.25
CA LEU A 200 -5.49 3.80 -7.39
C LEU A 200 -6.61 4.39 -8.27
N PRO A 201 -7.34 3.54 -9.03
CA PRO A 201 -8.46 3.97 -9.86
C PRO A 201 -9.60 4.58 -9.03
N GLY A 202 -10.53 5.30 -9.68
CA GLY A 202 -11.57 6.05 -8.97
C GLY A 202 -11.06 7.40 -8.43
N GLN A 203 -10.09 8.01 -9.11
CA GLN A 203 -9.90 9.45 -9.05
C GLN A 203 -11.19 10.10 -9.57
N HIS A 204 -11.91 10.83 -8.72
CA HIS A 204 -12.82 11.86 -9.21
C HIS A 204 -11.99 13.14 -9.38
N ASP A 205 -11.66 13.45 -10.63
CA ASP A 205 -11.12 14.75 -10.97
C ASP A 205 -12.23 15.79 -10.86
N ALA A 206 -11.99 16.86 -10.10
CA ALA A 206 -12.98 17.91 -9.87
C ALA A 206 -13.39 18.68 -11.15
N ARG A 207 -12.73 18.39 -12.28
CA ARG A 207 -13.01 18.97 -13.60
C ARG A 207 -14.19 18.31 -14.32
N ASP A 208 -14.60 17.11 -13.92
CA ASP A 208 -15.68 16.35 -14.58
C ASP A 208 -17.10 16.90 -14.30
N HIS A 209 -17.23 17.91 -13.42
CA HIS A 209 -18.51 18.51 -13.05
C HIS A 209 -19.04 19.62 -13.99
N HIS A 210 -18.40 19.86 -15.14
CA HIS A 210 -18.74 20.99 -16.02
C HIS A 210 -19.47 20.65 -17.35
N HIS A 211 -19.86 19.39 -17.59
CA HIS A 211 -20.44 18.97 -18.88
C HIS A 211 -21.93 18.59 -18.89
N HIS A 212 -22.72 19.06 -17.94
CA HIS A 212 -24.18 19.04 -18.02
C HIS A 212 -24.76 20.45 -17.86
N GLN A 213 -25.01 21.09 -19.01
CA GLN A 213 -25.98 22.18 -19.21
C GLN A 213 -27.02 21.67 -20.22
#